data_AF-A0A7J8YL41-F1
#
_entry.id   AF-A0A7J8YL41-F1
#
_cell.length_a   1.000
_cell.length_b   1.000
_cell.length_c   1.000
_cell.angle_alpha   90.00
_cell.angle_beta   90.00
_cell.angle_gamma   90.00
#
_symmetry.space_group_name_H-M   'P 1'
#
loop_
_entity.id
_entity.type
_entity.pdbx_description
1 polymer ?
#
loop_
_entity_poly.entity_id
_entity_poly.type
_entity_poly.pdbx_seq_one_letter_code
_entity_poly.pdbx_strand_id
1 'polypeptide(L)'
;MLGAYSLLKVIESELQAYLSATKGRVGRCLALIQAASEVQEQGAVDDRDTFLHGVRDLLNAQAGLSTYVSAPGIVQQISGLHSDLMALQSDLENSLPEDRNRCINELCTLIQSLQQLLFASSTTAQPILTPRPLMKELDEMEKINAKLSAAVEEVTLEHCKKNEIVKHHSQEVGLQRRVFVDFFCNPERLRSQVRELTARVRALQDS
;
A
#
# COMPACT_ATOMS: atom_id res chain seq x y z
N MET A 1 -31.50 97.87 -8.56
CA MET A 1 -30.13 97.39 -8.29
C MET A 1 -29.92 96.74 -6.90
N LEU A 2 -30.79 96.92 -5.91
CA LEU A 2 -30.62 96.31 -4.57
C LEU A 2 -30.85 94.79 -4.49
N GLY A 3 -31.78 94.23 -5.29
CA GLY A 3 -32.12 92.80 -5.21
C GLY A 3 -31.01 91.85 -5.69
N ALA A 4 -30.19 92.28 -6.66
CA ALA A 4 -29.05 91.49 -7.13
C ALA A 4 -27.90 91.47 -6.11
N TYR A 5 -27.69 92.61 -5.42
CA TYR A 5 -26.67 92.72 -4.37
C TYR A 5 -27.02 91.89 -3.13
N SER A 6 -28.29 91.87 -2.71
CA SER A 6 -28.73 91.03 -1.59
C SER A 6 -28.62 89.54 -1.92
N LEU A 7 -28.94 89.14 -3.16
CA LEU A 7 -28.77 87.75 -3.60
C LEU A 7 -27.30 87.33 -3.59
N LEU A 8 -26.40 88.18 -4.11
CA LEU A 8 -24.95 87.95 -4.08
C LEU A 8 -24.41 87.80 -2.65
N LYS A 9 -24.88 88.62 -1.71
CA LYS A 9 -24.54 88.52 -0.28
C LYS A 9 -24.98 87.19 0.35
N VAL A 10 -26.18 86.71 0.02
CA VAL A 10 -26.68 85.42 0.52
C VAL A 10 -25.85 84.27 -0.05
N ILE A 11 -25.58 84.29 -1.37
CA ILE A 11 -24.72 83.30 -2.02
C ILE A 11 -23.30 83.28 -1.40
N GLU A 12 -22.72 84.46 -1.15
CA GLU A 12 -21.42 84.59 -0.47
C GLU A 12 -21.45 83.96 0.93
N SER A 13 -22.49 84.24 1.72
CA SER A 13 -22.63 83.68 3.07
C SER A 13 -22.80 82.16 3.08
N GLU A 14 -23.55 81.61 2.12
CA GLU A 14 -23.77 80.17 1.98
C GLU A 14 -22.48 79.47 1.53
N LEU A 15 -21.77 80.04 0.55
CA LEU A 15 -20.46 79.53 0.11
C LEU A 15 -19.44 79.53 1.25
N GLN A 16 -19.44 80.57 2.09
CA GLN A 16 -18.56 80.64 3.25
C GLN A 16 -18.92 79.58 4.31
N ALA A 17 -20.21 79.31 4.52
CA ALA A 17 -20.67 78.24 5.39
C ALA A 17 -20.22 76.87 4.85
N TYR A 18 -20.40 76.60 3.55
CA TYR A 18 -19.91 75.38 2.90
C TYR A 18 -18.39 75.21 3.00
N LEU A 19 -17.63 76.28 2.80
CA LEU A 19 -16.17 76.27 2.93
C LEU A 19 -15.75 75.90 4.36
N SER A 20 -16.38 76.50 5.36
CA SER A 20 -16.09 76.23 6.78
C SER A 20 -16.43 74.79 7.18
N ALA A 21 -17.57 74.27 6.73
CA ALA A 21 -17.99 72.88 6.97
C ALA A 21 -17.04 71.89 6.28
N THR A 22 -16.63 72.18 5.05
CA THR A 22 -15.69 71.36 4.29
C THR A 22 -14.31 71.35 4.95
N LYS A 23 -13.81 72.51 5.40
CA LYS A 23 -12.55 72.60 6.15
C LYS A 23 -12.60 71.78 7.45
N GLY A 24 -13.73 71.80 8.16
CA GLY A 24 -13.94 70.96 9.34
C GLY A 24 -13.96 69.45 9.04
N ARG A 25 -14.49 69.04 7.88
CA ARG A 25 -14.44 67.63 7.43
C ARG A 25 -13.03 67.21 7.03
N VAL A 26 -12.33 68.05 6.26
CA VAL A 26 -10.93 67.81 5.87
C VAL A 26 -10.02 67.72 7.10
N GLY A 27 -10.21 68.59 8.09
CA GLY A 27 -9.48 68.52 9.36
C GLY A 27 -9.69 67.19 10.11
N ARG A 28 -10.93 66.66 10.10
CA ARG A 28 -11.22 65.34 10.69
C ARG A 28 -10.61 64.20 9.88
N CYS A 29 -10.64 64.27 8.54
CA CYS A 29 -9.97 63.28 7.70
C CYS A 29 -8.45 63.29 7.94
N LEU A 30 -7.83 64.47 8.07
CA LEU A 30 -6.42 64.58 8.40
C LEU A 30 -6.11 64.02 9.80
N ALA A 31 -6.95 64.29 10.80
CA ALA A 31 -6.80 63.70 12.13
C ALA A 31 -6.94 62.17 12.12
N LEU A 32 -7.84 61.62 11.31
CA LEU A 32 -7.97 60.17 11.11
C LEU A 32 -6.75 59.57 10.42
N ILE A 33 -6.22 60.23 9.38
CA ILE A 33 -4.99 59.81 8.68
C ILE A 33 -3.80 59.84 9.65
N GLN A 34 -3.71 60.89 10.47
CA GLN A 34 -2.63 61.03 11.45
C GLN A 34 -2.75 59.99 12.56
N ALA A 35 -3.94 59.75 13.10
CA ALA A 35 -4.20 58.68 14.08
C ALA A 35 -3.91 57.28 13.52
N ALA A 36 -4.23 57.03 12.24
CA ALA A 36 -3.89 55.78 11.56
C ALA A 36 -2.38 55.64 11.33
N SER A 37 -1.66 56.75 11.18
CA SER A 37 -0.20 56.77 11.03
C SER A 37 0.56 56.70 12.36
N GLU A 38 -0.09 57.04 13.48
CA GLU A 38 0.47 56.97 14.85
C GLU A 38 0.46 55.55 15.44
N VAL A 39 0.09 54.52 14.66
CA VAL A 39 0.16 53.13 15.12
C VAL A 39 1.61 52.65 15.12
N GLN A 40 2.31 52.99 16.19
CA GLN A 40 3.57 52.37 16.57
C GLN A 40 3.64 52.21 18.09
N GLU A 41 2.70 51.45 18.65
CA GLU A 41 3.00 50.66 19.84
C GLU A 41 2.62 49.21 19.58
N GLN A 42 3.55 48.33 19.93
CA GLN A 42 3.36 46.88 20.00
C GLN A 42 2.32 46.58 21.09
N GLY A 43 1.04 46.77 20.76
CA GLY A 43 -0.09 46.50 21.63
C GLY A 43 -0.62 45.08 21.44
N ALA A 44 -1.05 44.47 22.56
CA ALA A 44 -1.99 43.37 22.52
C ALA A 44 -3.20 43.75 21.67
N VAL A 45 -3.77 42.80 20.95
CA VAL A 45 -5.10 42.96 20.36
C VAL A 45 -6.09 43.28 21.48
N ASP A 46 -6.92 44.31 21.30
CA ASP A 46 -7.97 44.68 22.27
C ASP A 46 -8.84 43.44 22.57
N ASP A 47 -9.05 43.13 23.85
CA ASP A 47 -9.89 42.01 24.29
C ASP A 47 -11.34 42.11 23.78
N ARG A 48 -11.77 43.31 23.36
CA ARG A 48 -13.09 43.56 22.76
C ARG A 48 -13.14 43.27 21.25
N ASP A 49 -11.99 43.09 20.59
CA ASP A 49 -11.92 42.81 19.15
C ASP A 49 -12.19 41.34 18.85
N THR A 50 -13.48 40.99 18.82
CA THR A 50 -13.95 39.63 18.52
C THR A 50 -13.47 39.12 17.16
N PHE A 51 -13.18 40.00 16.21
CA PHE A 51 -12.76 39.60 14.87
C PHE A 51 -11.32 39.10 14.89
N LEU A 52 -10.38 39.87 15.45
CA LEU A 52 -8.97 39.46 15.52
C LEU A 52 -8.76 38.26 16.44
N HIS A 53 -9.54 38.13 17.52
CA HIS A 53 -9.56 36.90 18.34
C HIS A 53 -10.09 35.69 17.56
N GLY A 54 -11.13 35.86 16.73
CA GLY A 54 -11.62 34.80 15.85
C GLY A 54 -10.59 34.38 14.79
N VAL A 55 -9.86 35.35 14.21
CA VAL A 55 -8.74 35.08 13.30
C VAL A 55 -7.62 34.33 14.03
N ARG A 56 -7.27 34.73 15.26
CA ARG A 56 -6.31 33.99 16.10
C ARG A 56 -6.78 32.56 16.31
N ASP A 57 -8.02 32.34 16.72
CA ASP A 57 -8.52 31.00 17.04
C ASP A 57 -8.46 30.07 15.82
N LEU A 58 -8.77 30.59 14.63
CA LEU A 58 -8.65 29.85 13.37
C LEU A 58 -7.20 29.49 13.03
N LEU A 59 -6.26 30.43 13.22
CA LEU A 59 -4.83 30.20 13.00
C LEU A 59 -4.23 29.23 14.03
N ASN A 60 -4.64 29.33 15.29
CA ASN A 60 -4.15 28.48 16.38
C ASN A 60 -4.71 27.04 16.33
N ALA A 61 -5.90 26.82 15.77
CA ALA A 61 -6.44 25.49 15.54
C ALA A 61 -5.53 24.61 14.65
N GLN A 62 -4.68 25.25 13.83
CA GLN A 62 -3.71 24.56 12.96
C GLN A 62 -2.32 24.36 13.61
N ALA A 63 -1.93 25.19 14.59
CA ALA A 63 -0.53 25.31 15.03
C ALA A 63 -0.29 25.14 16.55
N GLY A 64 -1.33 24.99 17.38
CA GLY A 64 -1.20 24.54 18.77
C GLY A 64 -0.39 25.45 19.72
N LEU A 65 -0.28 26.77 19.47
CA LEU A 65 0.52 27.66 20.32
C LEU A 65 -0.06 29.09 20.52
N SER A 66 0.15 29.58 21.75
CA SER A 66 0.03 30.95 22.30
C SER A 66 -1.37 31.53 22.63
N THR A 67 -1.50 31.90 23.90
CA THR A 67 -2.64 32.62 24.54
C THR A 67 -2.59 34.14 24.32
N TYR A 68 -1.48 34.70 23.80
CA TYR A 68 -1.29 36.15 23.62
C TYR A 68 -1.20 36.53 22.14
N VAL A 69 -1.95 37.56 21.74
CA VAL A 69 -2.13 37.97 20.34
C VAL A 69 -1.67 39.41 20.17
N SER A 70 -0.68 39.62 19.30
CA SER A 70 -0.35 40.95 18.79
C SER A 70 -0.77 41.01 17.32
N ALA A 71 -1.22 42.18 16.86
CA ALA A 71 -1.58 42.37 15.45
C ALA A 71 -0.41 42.02 14.50
N PRO A 72 0.87 42.34 14.81
CA PRO A 72 2.01 41.88 14.01
C PRO A 72 2.16 40.35 14.00
N GLY A 73 1.85 39.67 15.10
CA GLY A 73 1.91 38.21 15.19
C GLY A 73 0.89 37.53 14.29
N ILE A 74 -0.34 38.05 14.24
CA ILE A 74 -1.37 37.56 13.30
C ILE A 74 -0.90 37.75 11.85
N VAL A 75 -0.40 38.94 11.50
CA VAL A 75 0.08 39.23 10.14
C VAL A 75 1.22 38.31 9.73
N GLN A 76 2.13 38.01 10.66
CA GLN A 76 3.23 37.08 10.42
C GLN A 76 2.73 35.65 10.19
N GLN A 77 1.78 35.17 11.00
CA GLN A 77 1.18 33.84 10.82
C GLN A 77 0.42 33.72 9.49
N ILE A 78 -0.35 34.74 9.10
CA ILE A 78 -1.05 34.78 7.81
C ILE A 78 -0.04 34.77 6.66
N SER A 79 1.06 35.53 6.80
CA SER A 79 2.12 35.57 5.79
C SER A 79 2.84 34.21 5.66
N GLY A 80 3.08 33.52 6.77
CA GLY A 80 3.60 32.14 6.78
C GLY A 80 2.67 31.17 6.07
N LEU A 81 1.38 31.18 6.41
CA LEU A 81 0.37 30.33 5.77
C LEU A 81 0.28 30.59 4.26
N HIS A 82 0.37 31.85 3.84
CA HIS A 82 0.41 32.21 2.43
C HIS A 82 1.63 31.62 1.72
N SER A 83 2.82 31.71 2.33
CA SER A 83 4.04 31.08 1.80
C SER A 83 3.90 29.56 1.69
N ASP A 84 3.32 28.90 2.69
CA ASP A 84 3.10 27.45 2.69
C ASP A 84 2.11 27.04 1.60
N LEU A 85 1.03 27.80 1.40
CA LEU A 85 0.07 27.57 0.31
C LEU A 85 0.73 27.71 -1.07
N MET A 86 1.58 28.72 -1.24
CA MET A 86 2.31 28.91 -2.50
C MET A 86 3.31 27.77 -2.76
N ALA A 87 3.97 27.26 -1.70
CA ALA A 87 4.85 26.10 -1.81
C ALA A 87 4.05 24.85 -2.19
N LEU A 88 2.94 24.58 -1.52
CA LEU A 88 2.08 23.43 -1.83
C LEU A 88 1.48 23.52 -3.23
N GLN A 89 1.08 24.72 -3.68
CA GLN A 89 0.64 24.94 -5.05
C GLN A 89 1.75 24.60 -6.06
N SER A 90 2.96 25.08 -5.81
CA SER A 90 4.12 24.79 -6.67
C SER A 90 4.45 23.31 -6.70
N ASP A 91 4.40 22.62 -5.56
CA ASP A 91 4.60 21.17 -5.48
C ASP A 91 3.52 20.44 -6.28
N LEU A 92 2.25 20.84 -6.17
CA LEU A 92 1.15 20.21 -6.92
C LEU A 92 1.30 20.41 -8.44
N GLU A 93 1.71 21.60 -8.86
CA GLU A 93 1.92 21.95 -10.26
C GLU A 93 3.15 21.30 -10.87
N ASN A 94 4.20 21.02 -10.08
CA ASN A 94 5.46 20.47 -10.60
C ASN A 94 5.59 18.96 -10.36
N SER A 95 5.35 18.47 -9.14
CA SER A 95 5.55 17.04 -8.82
C SER A 95 4.55 16.12 -9.51
N LEU A 96 3.27 16.52 -9.58
CA LEU A 96 2.21 15.69 -10.13
C LEU A 96 2.38 15.42 -11.63
N PRO A 97 2.63 16.41 -12.50
CA PRO A 97 2.90 16.15 -13.91
C PRO A 97 4.26 15.48 -14.13
N GLU A 98 5.30 15.78 -13.33
CA GLU A 98 6.59 15.10 -13.44
C GLU A 98 6.48 13.60 -13.13
N ASP A 99 5.79 13.23 -12.06
CA ASP A 99 5.58 11.82 -11.70
C ASP A 99 4.68 11.10 -12.71
N ARG A 100 3.65 11.79 -13.24
CA ARG A 100 2.83 11.24 -14.33
C ARG A 100 3.65 11.02 -15.59
N ASN A 101 4.48 11.99 -15.99
CA ASN A 101 5.36 11.86 -17.14
C ASN A 101 6.41 10.76 -16.94
N ARG A 102 6.97 10.62 -15.74
CA ARG A 102 7.89 9.54 -15.37
C ARG A 102 7.22 8.18 -15.53
N CYS A 103 6.04 7.99 -14.95
CA CYS A 103 5.28 6.75 -15.05
C CYS A 103 4.90 6.42 -16.50
N ILE A 104 4.45 7.41 -17.28
CA ILE A 104 4.17 7.24 -18.71
C ILE A 104 5.42 6.81 -19.46
N ASN A 105 6.57 7.44 -19.20
CA ASN A 105 7.84 7.08 -19.83
C ASN A 105 8.28 5.66 -19.46
N GLU A 106 8.17 5.25 -18.20
CA GLU A 106 8.46 3.88 -17.76
C GLU A 106 7.58 2.84 -18.47
N LEU A 107 6.27 3.12 -18.58
CA LEU A 107 5.33 2.28 -19.33
C LEU A 107 5.70 2.21 -20.82
N CYS A 108 6.06 3.34 -21.44
CA CYS A 108 6.52 3.37 -22.83
C CYS A 108 7.80 2.55 -23.03
N THR A 109 8.79 2.65 -22.12
CA THR A 109 10.01 1.84 -22.18
C THR A 109 9.74 0.36 -22.02
N LEU A 110 8.81 -0.02 -21.13
CA LEU A 110 8.40 -1.42 -20.97
C LEU A 110 7.74 -1.96 -22.24
N ILE A 111 6.82 -1.20 -22.84
CA ILE A 111 6.17 -1.57 -24.10
C ILE A 111 7.21 -1.73 -25.21
N GLN A 112 8.15 -0.80 -25.35
CA GLN A 112 9.22 -0.90 -26.34
C GLN A 112 10.10 -2.13 -26.11
N SER A 113 10.42 -2.46 -24.85
CA SER A 113 11.21 -3.64 -24.50
C SER A 113 10.48 -4.93 -24.86
N LEU A 114 9.18 -5.01 -24.57
CA LEU A 114 8.32 -6.14 -24.94
C LEU A 114 8.20 -6.25 -26.46
N GLN A 115 8.03 -5.13 -27.17
CA GLN A 115 8.03 -5.11 -28.63
C GLN A 115 9.36 -5.64 -29.17
N GLN A 116 10.51 -5.21 -28.65
CA GLN A 116 11.81 -5.72 -29.08
C GLN A 116 11.99 -7.21 -28.82
N LEU A 117 11.54 -7.72 -27.67
CA LEU A 117 11.55 -9.16 -27.38
C LEU A 117 10.67 -9.96 -28.37
N LEU A 118 9.49 -9.43 -28.69
CA LEU A 118 8.55 -10.05 -29.62
C LEU A 118 9.03 -9.94 -31.08
N PHE A 119 9.62 -8.82 -31.49
CA PHE A 119 10.13 -8.60 -32.85
C PHE A 119 11.49 -9.26 -33.10
N ALA A 120 12.38 -9.35 -32.10
CA ALA A 120 13.59 -10.16 -32.20
C ALA A 120 13.27 -11.66 -32.37
N SER A 121 12.06 -12.07 -31.99
CA SER A 121 11.54 -13.42 -32.25
C SER A 121 10.94 -13.59 -33.66
N SER A 122 10.86 -12.52 -34.47
CA SER A 122 10.25 -12.49 -35.81
C SER A 122 11.19 -12.99 -36.93
N THR A 123 12.05 -13.96 -36.66
CA THR A 123 12.55 -14.88 -37.71
C THR A 123 11.60 -16.07 -37.80
N THR A 124 10.50 -15.91 -38.55
CA THR A 124 9.53 -16.95 -39.02
C THR A 124 8.99 -18.00 -38.04
N ALA A 125 9.37 -17.98 -36.76
CA ALA A 125 8.91 -18.91 -35.74
C ALA A 125 7.91 -18.19 -34.83
N GLN A 126 6.79 -18.86 -34.52
CA GLN A 126 5.86 -18.41 -33.49
C GLN A 126 6.63 -17.99 -32.23
N PRO A 127 6.28 -16.86 -31.59
CA PRO A 127 6.99 -16.41 -30.40
C PRO A 127 6.87 -17.50 -29.34
N ILE A 128 8.01 -18.13 -29.01
CA ILE A 128 8.08 -19.11 -27.94
C ILE A 128 8.00 -18.31 -26.64
N LEU A 129 6.78 -18.16 -26.12
CA LEU A 129 6.47 -17.43 -24.89
C LEU A 129 7.15 -18.03 -23.65
N THR A 130 7.58 -19.29 -23.74
CA THR A 130 8.29 -20.00 -22.68
C THR A 130 9.80 -19.88 -22.86
N PRO A 131 10.55 -19.31 -21.88
CA PRO A 131 12.00 -19.27 -21.95
C PRO A 131 12.60 -20.65 -22.21
N ARG A 132 13.50 -20.79 -23.20
CA ARG A 132 14.12 -22.07 -23.58
C ARG A 132 14.71 -22.88 -22.41
N PRO A 133 15.37 -22.27 -21.40
CA PRO A 133 15.84 -23.01 -20.23
C PRO A 133 14.69 -23.69 -19.48
N LEU A 134 13.56 -22.99 -19.30
CA LEU A 134 12.38 -23.54 -18.63
C LEU A 134 11.78 -24.70 -19.43
N MET A 135 11.73 -24.59 -20.76
CA MET A 135 11.23 -25.66 -21.62
C MET A 135 12.07 -26.94 -21.50
N LYS A 136 13.41 -26.81 -21.45
CA LYS A 136 14.31 -27.95 -21.25
C LYS A 136 14.12 -28.61 -19.88
N GLU A 137 13.99 -27.82 -18.82
CA GLU A 137 13.75 -28.37 -17.47
C GLU A 137 12.37 -29.06 -17.38
N LEU A 138 11.34 -28.52 -18.05
CA LEU A 138 10.03 -29.15 -18.13
C LEU A 138 10.07 -30.49 -18.88
N ASP A 139 10.78 -30.57 -20.01
CA ASP A 139 10.97 -31.82 -20.76
C ASP A 139 11.70 -32.89 -19.93
N GLU A 140 12.75 -32.51 -19.19
CA GLU A 140 13.46 -33.43 -18.31
C GLU A 140 12.58 -33.89 -17.14
N MET A 141 11.78 -32.99 -16.57
CA MET A 141 10.81 -33.33 -15.53
C MET A 141 9.75 -34.31 -16.06
N GLU A 142 9.26 -34.11 -17.28
CA GLU A 142 8.29 -35.02 -17.90
C GLU A 142 8.89 -36.42 -18.12
N LYS A 143 10.14 -36.52 -18.57
CA LYS A 143 10.86 -37.81 -18.69
C LYS A 143 11.02 -38.50 -17.35
N ILE A 144 11.34 -37.77 -16.29
CA ILE A 144 11.46 -38.33 -14.93
C ILE A 144 10.10 -38.82 -14.45
N ASN A 145 9.03 -38.05 -14.70
CA ASN A 145 7.67 -38.40 -14.29
C ASN A 145 7.16 -39.65 -15.01
N ALA A 146 7.48 -39.82 -16.29
CA ALA A 146 7.17 -41.03 -17.05
C ALA A 146 7.89 -42.27 -16.48
N LYS A 147 9.18 -42.14 -16.15
CA LYS A 147 9.95 -43.23 -15.51
C LYS A 147 9.39 -43.60 -14.13
N LEU A 148 9.04 -42.59 -13.33
CA LEU A 148 8.44 -42.80 -12.01
C LEU A 148 7.09 -43.51 -12.12
N SER A 149 6.24 -43.08 -13.05
CA SER A 149 4.94 -43.70 -13.29
C SER A 149 5.07 -45.18 -13.65
N ALA A 150 5.99 -45.51 -14.57
CA ALA A 150 6.26 -46.90 -14.95
C ALA A 150 6.76 -47.75 -13.76
N ALA A 151 7.68 -47.21 -12.94
CA ALA A 151 8.17 -47.91 -11.76
C ALA A 151 7.06 -48.15 -10.71
N VAL A 152 6.17 -47.18 -10.52
CA VAL A 152 5.02 -47.32 -9.61
C VAL A 152 4.04 -48.38 -10.11
N GLU A 153 3.76 -48.43 -11.41
CA GLU A 153 2.91 -49.46 -12.01
C GLU A 153 3.51 -50.86 -11.83
N GLU A 154 4.82 -51.02 -12.04
CA GLU A 154 5.53 -52.29 -11.83
C GLU A 154 5.44 -52.75 -10.37
N VAL A 155 5.75 -51.88 -9.41
CA VAL A 155 5.65 -52.19 -7.97
C VAL A 155 4.22 -52.55 -7.59
N THR A 156 3.24 -51.84 -8.13
CA THR A 156 1.82 -52.11 -7.87
C THR A 156 1.42 -53.48 -8.42
N LEU A 157 1.86 -53.83 -9.62
CA LEU A 157 1.59 -55.13 -10.23
C LEU A 157 2.20 -56.27 -9.41
N GLU A 158 3.47 -56.14 -9.00
CA GLU A 158 4.14 -57.15 -8.16
C GLU A 158 3.48 -57.27 -6.79
N HIS A 159 3.05 -56.15 -6.20
CA HIS A 159 2.29 -56.17 -4.95
C HIS A 159 0.95 -56.90 -5.10
N CYS A 160 0.22 -56.68 -6.20
CA CYS A 160 -1.02 -57.40 -6.50
C CYS A 160 -0.77 -58.91 -6.67
N LYS A 161 0.25 -59.31 -7.44
CA LYS A 161 0.63 -60.73 -7.58
C LYS A 161 0.96 -61.37 -6.24
N LYS A 162 1.77 -60.69 -5.42
CA LYS A 162 2.11 -61.15 -4.06
C LYS A 162 0.87 -61.32 -3.19
N ASN A 163 -0.08 -60.38 -3.24
CA ASN A 163 -1.33 -60.48 -2.49
C ASN A 163 -2.17 -61.69 -2.93
N GLU A 164 -2.24 -61.99 -4.23
CA GLU A 164 -2.94 -63.20 -4.70
C GLU A 164 -2.26 -64.50 -4.23
N ILE A 165 -0.92 -64.57 -4.29
CA ILE A 165 -0.17 -65.71 -3.73
C ILE A 165 -0.46 -65.87 -2.23
N VAL A 166 -0.46 -64.78 -1.47
CA VAL A 166 -0.76 -64.79 -0.03
C VAL A 166 -2.19 -65.22 0.25
N LYS A 167 -3.18 -64.83 -0.59
CA LYS A 167 -4.56 -65.31 -0.45
C LYS A 167 -4.63 -66.83 -0.63
N HIS A 168 -3.99 -67.37 -1.67
CA HIS A 168 -3.99 -68.80 -1.94
C HIS A 168 -3.20 -69.63 -0.90
N HIS A 169 -2.19 -69.05 -0.26
CA HIS A 169 -1.35 -69.71 0.76
C HIS A 169 -1.58 -69.16 2.18
N SER A 170 -2.80 -68.67 2.47
CA SER A 170 -3.12 -67.98 3.73
C SER A 170 -2.81 -68.82 4.97
N GLN A 171 -3.01 -70.14 4.90
CA GLN A 171 -2.70 -71.06 5.99
C GLN A 171 -1.19 -71.20 6.23
N GLU A 172 -0.39 -71.31 5.16
CA GLU A 172 1.08 -71.40 5.25
C GLU A 172 1.70 -70.10 5.74
N VAL A 173 1.21 -68.96 5.28
CA VAL A 173 1.63 -67.63 5.76
C VAL A 173 1.26 -67.46 7.24
N GLY A 174 0.08 -67.92 7.64
CA GLY A 174 -0.32 -67.96 9.05
C GLY A 174 0.57 -68.87 9.89
N LEU A 175 1.04 -69.99 9.33
CA LEU A 175 1.98 -70.90 9.99
C LEU A 175 3.37 -70.26 10.10
N GLN A 176 3.90 -69.66 9.03
CA GLN A 176 5.19 -68.96 9.04
C GLN A 176 5.22 -67.82 10.05
N ARG A 177 4.17 -66.99 10.12
CA ARG A 177 4.04 -65.93 11.13
C ARG A 177 4.05 -66.51 12.55
N ARG A 178 3.35 -67.63 12.77
CA ARG A 178 3.33 -68.32 14.07
C ARG A 178 4.69 -68.88 14.44
N VAL A 179 5.38 -69.54 13.51
CA VAL A 179 6.73 -70.07 13.69
C VAL A 179 7.72 -68.95 13.99
N PHE A 180 7.61 -67.82 13.28
CA PHE A 180 8.44 -66.64 13.53
C PHE A 180 8.22 -66.09 14.94
N VAL A 181 6.96 -65.92 15.37
CA VAL A 181 6.65 -65.47 16.74
C VAL A 181 7.11 -66.49 17.79
N ASP A 182 6.81 -67.78 17.61
CA ASP A 182 7.18 -68.84 18.54
C ASP A 182 8.71 -68.98 18.63
N PHE A 183 9.47 -68.71 17.55
CA PHE A 183 10.94 -68.69 17.59
C PHE A 183 11.49 -67.64 18.56
N PHE A 184 10.92 -66.43 18.60
CA PHE A 184 11.37 -65.35 19.49
C PHE A 184 10.73 -65.39 20.88
N CYS A 185 9.48 -65.83 20.98
CA CYS A 185 8.67 -65.69 22.20
C CYS A 185 8.41 -67.01 22.93
N ASN A 186 8.50 -68.18 22.27
CA ASN A 186 8.21 -69.47 22.91
C ASN A 186 8.93 -70.66 22.21
N PRO A 187 10.28 -70.74 22.30
CA PRO A 187 11.08 -71.68 21.53
C PRO A 187 10.84 -73.16 21.90
N GLU A 188 10.43 -73.44 23.13
CA GLU A 188 10.12 -74.81 23.56
C GLU A 188 8.84 -75.35 22.91
N ARG A 189 7.84 -74.48 22.71
CA ARG A 189 6.64 -74.82 21.95
C ARG A 189 6.99 -75.14 20.49
N LEU A 190 7.86 -74.33 19.88
CA LEU A 190 8.32 -74.59 18.51
C LEU A 190 9.08 -75.94 18.41
N ARG A 191 9.97 -76.23 19.36
CA ARG A 191 10.67 -77.54 19.44
C ARG A 191 9.71 -78.71 19.56
N SER A 192 8.66 -78.60 20.39
CA SER A 192 7.64 -79.65 20.52
C SER A 192 6.88 -79.90 19.21
N GLN A 193 6.48 -78.82 18.51
CA GLN A 193 5.77 -78.91 17.23
C GLN A 193 6.64 -79.54 16.14
N VAL A 194 7.93 -79.19 16.06
CA VAL A 194 8.87 -79.81 15.12
C VAL A 194 9.06 -81.29 15.41
N ARG A 195 9.17 -81.67 16.69
CA ARG A 195 9.29 -83.07 17.10
C ARG A 195 8.05 -83.88 16.71
N GLU A 196 6.86 -83.33 16.94
CA GLU A 196 5.59 -83.95 16.57
C GLU A 196 5.44 -84.09 15.05
N LEU A 197 5.78 -83.04 14.29
CA LEU A 197 5.74 -83.08 12.83
C LEU A 197 6.71 -84.12 12.27
N THR A 198 7.91 -84.21 12.83
CA THR A 198 8.92 -85.22 12.45
C THR A 198 8.42 -86.64 12.71
N ALA A 199 7.74 -86.87 13.84
CA ALA A 199 7.15 -88.17 14.15
C ALA A 199 6.04 -88.55 13.16
N ARG A 200 5.17 -87.62 12.78
CA ARG A 200 4.12 -87.84 11.77
C ARG A 200 4.68 -88.15 10.38
N VAL A 201 5.73 -87.44 9.96
CA VAL A 201 6.40 -87.70 8.67
C VAL A 201 7.03 -89.09 8.63
N ARG A 202 7.72 -89.50 9.70
CA ARG A 202 8.29 -90.87 9.78
C ARG A 202 7.19 -91.94 9.71
N ALA A 203 6.10 -91.74 10.44
CA ALA A 203 4.97 -92.68 10.42
C ALA A 203 4.34 -92.84 9.01
N LEU A 204 4.37 -91.80 8.18
CA LEU A 204 3.92 -91.84 6.79
C LEU A 204 4.93 -92.45 5.81
N GLN A 205 6.22 -92.49 6.18
CA GLN A 205 7.28 -93.13 5.39
C GLN A 205 7.38 -94.63 5.68
N ASP A 206 6.91 -95.07 6.85
CA ASP A 206 6.85 -96.46 7.28
C ASP A 206 5.51 -97.15 6.91
N SER A 207 4.62 -96.49 6.15
CA SER A 207 3.39 -97.04 5.53
C SER A 207 3.53 -97.19 4.02
#